data_AF-A0A7S4FK50-F1
#
_entry.id   AF-A0A7S4FK50-F1
#
_cell.length_a   1.000
_cell.length_b   1.000
_cell.length_c   1.000
_cell.angle_alpha   90.00
_cell.angle_beta   90.00
_cell.angle_gamma   90.00
#
_symmetry.space_group_name_H-M   'P 1'
#
loop_
_entity.id
_entity.type
_entity.pdbx_description
1 polymer ?
#
loop_
_entity_poly.entity_id
_entity_poly.type
_entity_poly.pdbx_seq_one_letter_code
_entity_poly.pdbx_strand_id
1 'polypeptide(L)'
;RLSPVTDLRNLQREIESLRAESQSLANDNTMLRKVVEEKNVNNVLLKDHCNMQVAEMRQELEQARRSGADMRQVMELKEALRAKDAELQLVSEELAKVRRHSESMAEQFLLQQKELHILERIQEEME
;
A
#
# COMPACT_ATOMS: atom_id res chain seq x y z
N ARG A 1 -23.93 -30.07 -28.40
CA ARG A 1 -24.32 -28.65 -28.23
C ARG A 1 -25.33 -28.63 -27.10
N LEU A 2 -25.07 -27.89 -26.03
CA LEU A 2 -26.03 -27.70 -24.94
C LEU A 2 -27.25 -26.93 -25.48
N SER A 3 -28.40 -27.03 -24.82
CA SER A 3 -29.58 -26.25 -25.23
C SER A 3 -29.41 -24.79 -24.78
N PRO A 4 -29.98 -23.80 -25.48
CA PRO A 4 -29.92 -22.38 -25.09
C PRO A 4 -30.32 -22.12 -23.63
N VAL A 5 -31.27 -22.90 -23.11
CA VAL A 5 -31.71 -22.85 -21.70
C VAL A 5 -30.62 -23.33 -20.73
N THR A 6 -29.80 -24.28 -21.15
CA THR A 6 -28.68 -24.80 -20.35
C THR A 6 -27.52 -23.81 -20.34
N ASP A 7 -27.28 -23.13 -21.47
CA ASP A 7 -26.26 -22.07 -21.58
C ASP A 7 -26.63 -20.85 -20.71
N LEU A 8 -27.90 -20.42 -20.72
CA LEU A 8 -28.39 -19.33 -19.87
C LEU A 8 -28.27 -19.66 -18.36
N ARG A 9 -28.61 -20.89 -17.95
CA ARG A 9 -28.46 -21.34 -16.55
C ARG A 9 -27.00 -21.50 -16.11
N ASN A 10 -26.09 -21.76 -17.02
CA ASN A 10 -24.66 -21.79 -16.73
C ASN A 10 -24.13 -20.36 -16.54
N LEU A 11 -24.50 -19.45 -17.45
CA LEU A 11 -24.15 -18.03 -17.37
C LEU A 11 -24.67 -17.38 -16.08
N GLN A 12 -25.91 -17.68 -15.68
CA GLN A 12 -26.48 -17.19 -14.42
C GLN A 12 -25.66 -17.63 -13.20
N ARG A 13 -25.21 -18.90 -13.15
CA ARG A 13 -24.35 -19.39 -12.06
C ARG A 13 -22.97 -18.73 -12.06
N GLU A 14 -22.42 -18.45 -13.23
CA GLU A 14 -21.13 -17.76 -13.38
C GLU A 14 -21.23 -16.31 -12.88
N ILE A 15 -22.30 -15.59 -13.25
CA ILE A 15 -22.60 -14.24 -12.77
C ILE A 15 -22.77 -14.22 -11.24
N GLU A 16 -23.51 -15.18 -10.66
CA GLU A 16 -23.66 -15.29 -9.21
C GLU A 16 -22.32 -15.54 -8.50
N SER A 17 -21.46 -16.41 -9.04
CA SER A 17 -20.12 -16.66 -8.51
C SER A 17 -19.26 -15.39 -8.56
N LEU A 18 -19.22 -14.71 -9.71
CA LEU A 18 -18.45 -13.48 -9.89
C LEU A 18 -18.97 -12.32 -9.02
N ARG A 19 -20.28 -12.24 -8.76
CA ARG A 19 -20.85 -11.29 -7.80
C ARG A 19 -20.34 -11.54 -6.38
N ALA A 20 -20.29 -12.80 -5.95
CA ALA A 20 -19.78 -13.15 -4.63
C ALA A 20 -18.29 -12.81 -4.49
N GLU A 21 -17.48 -13.12 -5.51
CA GLU A 21 -16.05 -12.78 -5.55
C GLU A 21 -15.81 -11.26 -5.58
N SER A 22 -16.55 -10.53 -6.42
CA SER A 22 -16.48 -9.06 -6.51
C SER A 22 -16.84 -8.40 -5.18
N GLN A 23 -17.86 -8.91 -4.47
CA GLN A 23 -18.22 -8.42 -3.13
C GLN A 23 -17.12 -8.70 -2.10
N SER A 24 -16.47 -9.87 -2.17
CA SER A 24 -15.31 -10.18 -1.31
C SER A 24 -14.17 -9.19 -1.56
N LEU A 25 -13.82 -8.97 -2.83
CA LEU A 25 -12.78 -8.02 -3.22
C LEU A 25 -13.11 -6.58 -2.81
N ALA A 26 -14.37 -6.17 -2.88
CA ALA A 26 -14.80 -4.85 -2.42
C ALA A 26 -14.55 -4.67 -0.90
N ASN A 27 -14.84 -5.71 -0.12
CA ASN A 27 -14.60 -5.72 1.32
C ASN A 27 -13.10 -5.68 1.64
N ASP A 28 -12.31 -6.52 0.95
CA ASP A 28 -10.85 -6.56 1.11
C ASP A 28 -10.21 -5.22 0.72
N ASN A 29 -10.65 -4.62 -0.39
CA ASN A 29 -10.18 -3.30 -0.83
C ASN A 29 -10.50 -2.21 0.21
N THR A 30 -11.69 -2.25 0.80
CA THR A 30 -12.09 -1.32 1.86
C THR A 30 -11.21 -1.46 3.10
N MET A 31 -10.91 -2.69 3.52
CA MET A 31 -10.03 -2.96 4.65
C MET A 31 -8.60 -2.48 4.35
N LEU A 32 -8.09 -2.77 3.15
CA LEU A 32 -6.76 -2.34 2.73
C LEU A 32 -6.62 -0.83 2.63
N ARG A 33 -7.62 -0.10 2.14
CA ARG A 33 -7.60 1.37 2.13
C ARG A 33 -7.44 1.93 3.54
N LYS A 34 -8.17 1.38 4.52
CA LYS A 34 -8.03 1.79 5.94
C LYS A 34 -6.62 1.52 6.45
N VAL A 35 -6.07 0.33 6.19
CA VAL A 35 -4.69 -0.03 6.58
C VAL A 35 -3.67 0.89 5.91
N VAL A 36 -3.86 1.23 4.64
CA VAL A 36 -2.99 2.16 3.89
C VAL A 36 -3.06 3.56 4.49
N GLU A 37 -4.26 4.03 4.85
CA GLU A 37 -4.47 5.34 5.45
C GLU A 37 -3.84 5.44 6.84
N GLU A 38 -4.07 4.45 7.70
CA GLU A 38 -3.39 4.34 9.01
C GLU A 38 -1.87 4.28 8.88
N LYS A 39 -1.36 3.45 7.96
CA LYS A 39 0.09 3.35 7.69
C LYS A 39 0.65 4.65 7.10
N ASN A 40 -0.10 5.36 6.27
CA ASN A 40 0.32 6.66 5.73
C ASN A 40 0.46 7.69 6.85
N VAL A 41 -0.54 7.80 7.74
CA VAL A 41 -0.48 8.73 8.89
C VAL A 41 0.70 8.38 9.79
N ASN A 42 0.83 7.10 10.17
CA ASN A 42 1.94 6.65 11.00
C ASN A 42 3.31 6.89 10.35
N ASN A 43 3.42 6.67 9.03
CA ASN A 43 4.67 6.90 8.31
C ASN A 43 5.04 8.38 8.23
N VAL A 44 4.08 9.27 7.98
CA VAL A 44 4.31 10.72 8.00
C VAL A 44 4.81 11.16 9.37
N LEU A 45 4.12 10.74 10.45
CA LEU A 45 4.53 11.07 11.82
C LEU A 45 5.92 10.52 12.17
N LEU A 46 6.21 9.26 11.81
CA LEU A 46 7.52 8.65 12.02
C LEU A 46 8.62 9.34 11.23
N LYS A 47 8.34 9.72 9.98
CA LYS A 47 9.28 10.43 9.11
C LYS A 47 9.58 11.82 9.65
N ASP A 48 8.57 12.57 10.07
CA ASP A 48 8.75 13.90 10.64
C ASP A 48 9.52 13.82 11.96
N HIS A 49 9.20 12.85 12.82
CA HIS A 49 9.94 12.62 14.07
C HIS A 49 11.41 12.24 13.82
N CYS A 50 11.68 11.32 12.89
CA CYS A 50 13.04 10.93 12.53
C CYS A 50 13.81 12.10 11.88
N ASN A 51 13.18 12.88 11.00
CA ASN A 51 13.80 14.06 10.39
C ASN A 51 14.20 15.09 11.44
N MET A 52 13.36 15.29 12.47
CA MET A 52 13.67 16.16 13.60
C MET A 52 14.89 15.64 14.37
N GLN A 53 14.93 14.36 14.74
CA GLN A 53 16.08 13.74 15.41
C GLN A 53 17.37 13.84 14.57
N VAL A 54 17.28 13.58 13.27
CA VAL A 54 18.41 13.72 12.33
C VAL A 54 18.91 15.17 12.28
N ALA A 55 18.00 16.16 12.31
CA ALA A 55 18.37 17.58 12.35
C ALA A 55 19.06 17.95 13.67
N GLU A 56 18.53 17.48 14.81
CA GLU A 56 19.12 17.66 16.14
C GLU A 56 20.52 17.05 16.21
N MET A 57 20.68 15.79 15.78
CA MET A 57 21.98 15.11 15.76
C MET A 57 23.00 15.79 14.83
N ARG A 58 22.55 16.36 13.70
CA ARG A 58 23.42 17.16 12.81
C ARG A 58 23.90 18.44 13.51
N GLN A 59 23.01 19.09 14.27
CA GLN A 59 23.35 20.27 15.04
C GLN A 59 24.32 19.94 16.17
N GLU A 60 24.11 18.85 16.91
CA GLU A 60 25.01 18.35 17.96
C GLU A 60 26.39 18.01 17.40
N LEU A 61 26.45 17.31 16.27
CA LEU A 61 27.70 16.97 15.59
C LEU A 61 28.48 18.23 15.18
N GLU A 62 27.78 19.25 14.70
CA GLU A 62 28.38 20.52 14.31
C GLU A 62 28.88 21.33 15.52
N GLN A 63 28.12 21.33 16.63
CA GLN A 63 28.56 21.92 17.89
C GLN A 63 29.80 21.21 18.45
N ALA A 64 29.81 19.88 18.46
CA ALA A 64 30.95 19.07 18.92
C ALA A 64 32.22 19.38 18.13
N ARG A 65 32.12 19.54 16.81
CA ARG A 65 33.27 19.97 15.97
C ARG A 65 33.77 21.35 16.33
N ARG A 66 32.87 22.30 16.61
CA ARG A 66 33.23 23.68 16.95
C ARG A 66 33.82 23.81 18.36
N SER A 67 33.39 22.98 19.30
CA SER A 67 33.88 22.97 20.68
C SER A 67 35.19 22.19 20.86
N GLY A 68 35.71 21.56 19.79
CA GLY A 68 36.91 20.73 19.86
C GLY A 68 36.67 19.40 20.57
N ALA A 69 35.46 18.86 20.49
CA ALA A 69 35.12 17.54 21.04
C ALA A 69 36.01 16.45 20.43
N ASP A 70 36.19 15.36 21.19
CA ASP A 70 36.99 14.21 20.79
C ASP A 70 36.49 13.67 19.43
N MET A 71 37.45 13.41 18.53
CA MET A 71 37.21 12.81 17.22
C MET A 71 36.41 11.49 17.33
N ARG A 72 36.55 10.77 18.45
CA ARG A 72 35.77 9.57 18.76
C ARG A 72 34.27 9.86 18.91
N GLN A 73 33.89 10.88 19.67
CA GLN A 73 32.48 11.31 19.82
C GLN A 73 31.90 11.79 18.48
N VAL A 74 32.68 12.50 17.67
CA VAL A 74 32.26 12.95 16.34
C VAL A 74 32.03 11.77 15.39
N MET A 75 32.81 10.70 15.50
CA MET A 75 32.62 9.47 14.71
C MET A 75 31.37 8.70 15.15
N GLU A 76 31.16 8.52 16.46
CA GLU A 76 29.98 7.85 17.01
C GLU A 76 28.68 8.54 16.59
N LEU A 77 28.61 9.88 16.66
CA LEU A 77 27.47 10.66 16.20
C LEU A 77 27.21 10.50 14.69
N LYS A 78 28.26 10.42 13.86
CA LYS A 78 28.11 10.17 12.41
C LYS A 78 27.56 8.77 12.11
N GLU A 79 28.01 7.76 12.84
CA GLU A 79 27.53 6.39 12.67
C GLU A 79 26.07 6.27 13.11
N ALA A 80 25.72 6.85 14.25
CA ALA A 80 24.34 6.90 14.73
C ALA A 80 23.42 7.62 13.73
N LEU A 81 23.88 8.72 13.14
CA LEU A 81 23.13 9.45 12.11
C LEU A 81 22.88 8.59 10.87
N ARG A 82 23.91 7.87 10.39
CA ARG A 82 23.77 6.96 9.24
C ARG A 82 22.80 5.81 9.53
N ALA A 83 22.84 5.26 10.74
CA ALA A 83 21.90 4.22 11.14
C ALA A 83 20.46 4.73 11.12
N LYS A 84 20.22 5.95 11.62
CA LYS A 84 18.89 6.59 11.58
C LYS A 84 18.41 6.90 10.16
N ASP A 85 19.29 7.41 9.30
CA ASP A 85 18.97 7.63 7.88
C ASP A 85 18.59 6.31 7.19
N ALA A 86 19.26 5.20 7.51
CA ALA A 86 18.94 3.87 6.97
C ALA A 86 17.58 3.33 7.46
N GLU A 87 17.26 3.50 8.76
CA GLU A 87 15.95 3.15 9.31
C GLU A 87 14.82 3.94 8.61
N LEU A 88 15.02 5.24 8.39
CA LEU A 88 14.06 6.10 7.69
C LEU A 88 13.81 5.61 6.25
N GLN A 89 14.88 5.19 5.56
CA GLN A 89 14.79 4.69 4.21
C GLN A 89 13.98 3.38 4.13
N LEU A 90 14.24 2.44 5.05
CA LEU A 90 13.47 1.19 5.13
C LEU A 90 11.98 1.44 5.36
N VAL A 91 11.65 2.36 6.27
CA VAL A 91 10.25 2.75 6.55
C VAL A 91 9.57 3.35 5.31
N SER A 92 10.31 4.14 4.52
CA SER A 92 9.81 4.72 3.27
C SER A 92 9.57 3.66 2.19
N GLU A 93 10.46 2.67 2.08
CA GLU A 93 10.34 1.57 1.12
C GLU A 93 9.15 0.64 1.44
N GLU A 94 8.96 0.30 2.73
CA GLU A 94 7.81 -0.50 3.16
C GLU A 94 6.47 0.20 2.88
N LEU A 95 6.40 1.52 3.08
CA LEU A 95 5.21 2.28 2.70
C LEU A 95 4.96 2.22 1.18
N ALA A 96 6.00 2.38 0.37
CA ALA A 96 5.90 2.30 -1.07
C ALA A 96 5.44 0.91 -1.56
N LYS A 97 5.81 -0.17 -0.86
CA LYS A 97 5.30 -1.53 -1.14
C LYS A 97 3.81 -1.63 -0.84
N VAL A 98 3.37 -1.14 0.33
CA VAL A 98 1.96 -1.17 0.74
C VAL A 98 1.08 -0.36 -0.23
N ARG A 99 1.54 0.81 -0.67
CA ARG A 99 0.82 1.63 -1.67
C ARG A 99 0.64 0.90 -2.99
N ARG A 100 1.72 0.34 -3.55
CA ARG A 100 1.66 -0.44 -4.80
C ARG A 100 0.73 -1.64 -4.70
N HIS A 101 0.72 -2.32 -3.56
CA HIS A 101 -0.18 -3.44 -3.34
C HIS A 101 -1.65 -3.00 -3.33
N SER A 102 -1.96 -1.89 -2.65
CA SER A 102 -3.31 -1.30 -2.63
C SER A 102 -3.77 -0.86 -4.02
N GLU A 103 -2.89 -0.25 -4.81
CA GLU A 103 -3.18 0.18 -6.19
C GLU A 103 -3.48 -1.03 -7.08
N SER A 104 -2.66 -2.08 -7.02
CA SER A 104 -2.85 -3.31 -7.78
C SER A 104 -4.19 -4.00 -7.47
N MET A 105 -4.61 -4.02 -6.21
CA MET A 105 -5.91 -4.60 -5.84
C MET A 105 -7.10 -3.73 -6.29
N ALA A 106 -6.93 -2.40 -6.36
CA ALA A 106 -7.95 -1.53 -6.93
C ALA A 106 -8.12 -1.76 -8.44
N GLU A 107 -7.03 -1.99 -9.16
CA GLU A 107 -7.06 -2.34 -10.58
C GLU A 107 -7.76 -3.67 -10.84
N GLN A 108 -7.46 -4.71 -10.04
CA GLN A 108 -8.11 -6.01 -10.14
C GLN A 108 -9.62 -5.92 -9.93
N PHE A 109 -10.05 -5.18 -8.90
CA PHE A 109 -11.48 -4.95 -8.64
C PHE A 109 -12.19 -4.27 -9.82
N LEU A 110 -11.55 -3.27 -10.43
CA LEU A 110 -12.10 -2.58 -11.60
C LEU A 110 -12.21 -3.49 -12.84
N LEU A 111 -11.27 -4.41 -13.03
CA LEU A 111 -11.34 -5.38 -14.13
C LEU A 111 -12.51 -6.34 -13.93
N GLN A 112 -12.67 -6.88 -12.72
CA GLN A 112 -13.75 -7.82 -12.42
C GLN A 112 -15.14 -7.17 -12.50
N GLN A 113 -15.27 -5.89 -12.12
CA GLN A 113 -16.48 -5.09 -12.35
C GLN A 113 -16.84 -4.98 -13.84
N LYS A 114 -15.84 -4.77 -14.71
CA LYS A 114 -16.06 -4.68 -16.16
C LYS A 114 -16.48 -6.03 -16.75
N GLU A 115 -15.85 -7.12 -16.32
CA GLU A 115 -16.21 -8.48 -16.73
C GLU A 115 -17.65 -8.82 -16.34
N LEU A 116 -18.01 -8.54 -15.09
CA LEU A 116 -19.38 -8.76 -14.61
C LEU A 116 -20.40 -7.98 -15.45
N HIS A 117 -20.12 -6.71 -15.74
CA HIS A 117 -21.01 -5.89 -16.57
C HIS A 117 -21.19 -6.44 -18.00
N ILE A 118 -20.12 -7.01 -18.59
CA ILE A 118 -20.20 -7.63 -19.91
C ILE A 118 -21.09 -8.88 -19.86
N LEU A 119 -20.91 -9.73 -18.84
CA LEU A 119 -21.72 -10.95 -18.69
C LEU A 119 -23.19 -10.63 -18.42
N GLU A 120 -23.49 -9.61 -17.62
CA GLU A 120 -24.86 -9.14 -17.39
C GLU A 120 -25.52 -8.68 -18.70
N ARG A 121 -24.80 -7.92 -19.54
CA ARG A 121 -25.29 -7.52 -20.86
C ARG A 121 -25.54 -8.70 -21.80
N ILE A 122 -24.65 -9.70 -21.79
CA ILE A 122 -24.84 -10.93 -22.58
C ILE A 122 -26.08 -11.68 -22.10
N GLN A 123 -26.31 -11.76 -20.78
CA GLN A 123 -27.51 -12.39 -20.23
C GLN A 123 -28.77 -11.65 -20.68
N GLU A 124 -28.80 -10.32 -20.61
CA GLU A 124 -29.94 -9.50 -21.07
C GLU A 124 -30.25 -9.70 -22.57
N GLU A 125 -29.24 -9.90 -23.41
CA GLU A 125 -29.42 -10.18 -24.84
C GLU A 125 -29.90 -11.60 -25.14
N MET A 126 -29.79 -12.53 -24.18
CA MET A 126 -30.23 -13.92 -24.30
C MET A 126 -31.65 -14.16 -23.74
N GLU A 127 -32.22 -13.20 -23.01
CA GLU A 127 -33.59 -13.19 -22.46
C GLU A 127 -34.62 -12.69 -23.50
#